data_AF-O67757-F1
#
_entry.id   AF-O67757-F1
#
_cell.length_a   1.000
_cell.length_b   1.000
_cell.length_c   1.000
_cell.angle_alpha   90.00
_cell.angle_beta   90.00
_cell.angle_gamma   90.00
#
_symmetry.space_group_name_H-M   'P 1'
#
loop_
_entity.id
_entity.type
_entity.pdbx_description
1 polymer ?
#
loop_
_entity_poly.entity_id
_entity_poly.type
_entity_poly.pdbx_seq_one_letter_code
_entity_poly.pdbx_strand_id
1 'polypeptide(L)'
;MSEQQVQELEKKWYALQVEPGKENEAKENLLKVLELEGLKDLVDEVIVPAEEKVVIRAQGKEKYRLSLKGNARDISVLGKKGVTTFRIENGEVKVVESVEGDTCVNAPPISKPGQKITCKENKTEAKIVLDNKIFPGYILIKAHMNDKLLMAIEKTPHVFRPVMVGGKPVPLKEEEVQNILNQIKRGVKPSKVEFEKGDQVRVIEGPFMNFTGTVEEVHPEKRKLTVMISIFGRMTPVELDFDQVEKI
;
A
#
# COMPACT_ATOMS: atom_id res chain seq x y z
N MET A 1 -17.88 -17.36 -44.82
CA MET A 1 -17.58 -17.06 -43.41
C MET A 1 -16.07 -17.07 -43.27
N SER A 2 -15.42 -15.92 -43.44
CA SER A 2 -14.00 -15.80 -43.10
C SER A 2 -13.94 -15.51 -41.60
N GLU A 3 -13.45 -16.47 -40.82
CA GLU A 3 -12.99 -16.23 -39.46
C GLU A 3 -11.90 -15.16 -39.54
N GLN A 4 -12.30 -13.90 -39.34
CA GLN A 4 -11.35 -12.86 -39.01
C GLN A 4 -10.76 -13.28 -37.68
N GLN A 5 -9.56 -13.83 -37.73
CA GLN A 5 -8.70 -14.02 -36.58
C GLN A 5 -8.75 -12.71 -35.79
N VAL A 6 -9.42 -12.73 -34.65
CA VAL A 6 -9.31 -11.67 -33.67
C VAL A 6 -7.86 -11.74 -33.21
N GLN A 7 -6.99 -10.93 -33.83
CA GLN A 7 -5.67 -10.68 -33.29
C GLN A 7 -5.93 -10.07 -31.91
N GLU A 8 -5.77 -10.89 -30.87
CA GLU A 8 -5.87 -10.44 -29.50
C GLU A 8 -4.83 -9.34 -29.31
N LEU A 9 -5.29 -8.11 -29.10
CA LEU A 9 -4.42 -6.94 -29.01
C LEU A 9 -3.44 -7.16 -27.86
N GLU A 10 -2.14 -7.14 -28.15
CA GLU A 10 -1.11 -7.32 -27.11
C GLU A 10 -1.23 -6.18 -26.09
N LYS A 11 -1.47 -6.54 -24.82
CA LYS A 11 -1.58 -5.62 -23.68
C LYS A 11 -0.31 -5.68 -22.86
N LYS A 12 0.23 -4.51 -22.53
CA LYS A 12 1.47 -4.35 -21.73
C LYS A 12 1.19 -3.52 -20.51
N TRP A 13 2.06 -3.65 -19.51
CA TRP A 13 2.00 -2.82 -18.32
C TRP A 13 2.60 -1.44 -18.58
N TYR A 14 2.00 -0.41 -18.00
CA TYR A 14 2.52 0.96 -18.01
C TYR A 14 2.33 1.56 -16.62
N ALA A 15 3.25 2.42 -16.20
CA ALA A 15 3.06 3.26 -15.03
C ALA A 15 2.45 4.60 -15.45
N LEU A 16 1.41 5.04 -14.75
CA LEU A 16 0.80 6.36 -14.90
C LEU A 16 1.18 7.21 -13.69
N GLN A 17 1.65 8.42 -13.94
CA GLN A 17 1.84 9.45 -12.93
C GLN A 17 0.48 10.04 -12.55
N VAL A 18 0.20 10.13 -11.27
CA VAL A 18 -1.05 10.64 -10.70
C VAL A 18 -0.76 11.60 -9.55
N GLU A 19 -1.77 12.35 -9.13
CA GLU A 19 -1.65 13.23 -7.97
C GLU A 19 -1.34 12.40 -6.70
N PRO A 20 -0.23 12.69 -5.98
CA PRO A 20 0.11 11.97 -4.76
C PRO A 20 -1.01 12.05 -3.71
N GLY A 21 -1.37 10.91 -3.12
CA GLY A 21 -2.48 10.87 -2.16
C GLY A 21 -3.85 10.66 -2.80
N LYS A 22 -3.98 10.78 -4.12
CA LYS A 22 -5.21 10.61 -4.89
C LYS A 22 -5.19 9.38 -5.80
N GLU A 23 -4.31 8.41 -5.54
CA GLU A 23 -4.12 7.25 -6.42
C GLU A 23 -5.39 6.40 -6.57
N ASN A 24 -6.18 6.25 -5.50
CA ASN A 24 -7.45 5.52 -5.56
C ASN A 24 -8.51 6.30 -6.36
N GLU A 25 -8.63 7.60 -6.11
CA GLU A 25 -9.53 8.48 -6.87
C GLU A 25 -9.14 8.54 -8.35
N ALA A 26 -7.84 8.59 -8.66
CA ALA A 26 -7.33 8.54 -10.03
C ALA A 26 -7.70 7.23 -10.72
N LYS A 27 -7.53 6.08 -10.04
CA LYS A 27 -7.98 4.77 -10.54
C LYS A 27 -9.49 4.75 -10.80
N GLU A 28 -10.30 5.22 -9.86
CA GLU A 28 -11.77 5.25 -10.01
C GLU A 28 -12.22 6.16 -11.15
N ASN A 29 -11.61 7.34 -11.29
CA ASN A 29 -11.90 8.26 -12.38
C ASN A 29 -11.49 7.67 -13.73
N LEU A 30 -10.32 7.02 -13.80
CA LEU A 30 -9.87 6.38 -15.03
C LEU A 30 -10.84 5.29 -15.47
N LEU A 31 -11.28 4.42 -14.55
CA LEU A 31 -12.26 3.38 -14.85
C LEU A 31 -13.59 3.95 -15.38
N LYS A 32 -14.04 5.10 -14.85
CA LYS A 32 -15.24 5.81 -15.35
C LYS A 32 -15.01 6.40 -16.75
N VAL A 33 -13.85 7.01 -17.00
CA VAL A 33 -13.52 7.55 -18.33
C VAL A 33 -13.44 6.43 -19.36
N LEU A 34 -12.78 5.32 -19.05
CA LEU A 34 -12.71 4.15 -19.93
C LEU A 34 -14.09 3.57 -20.26
N GLU A 35 -15.03 3.61 -19.31
CA GLU A 35 -16.42 3.23 -19.54
C GLU A 35 -17.13 4.18 -20.49
N LEU A 36 -17.08 5.48 -20.21
CA LEU A 36 -17.77 6.51 -20.97
C LEU A 36 -17.25 6.64 -22.41
N GLU A 37 -15.95 6.40 -22.62
CA GLU A 37 -15.32 6.46 -23.93
C GLU A 37 -15.32 5.12 -24.68
N GLY A 38 -15.87 4.04 -24.09
CA GLY A 38 -15.92 2.73 -24.73
C GLY A 38 -14.55 2.09 -24.93
N LEU A 39 -13.62 2.34 -24.01
CA LEU A 39 -12.22 1.90 -24.08
C LEU A 39 -11.88 0.76 -23.10
N LYS A 40 -12.87 0.21 -22.38
CA LYS A 40 -12.65 -0.89 -21.42
C LYS A 40 -11.93 -2.09 -22.05
N ASP A 41 -12.24 -2.44 -23.30
CA ASP A 41 -11.65 -3.60 -23.97
C ASP A 41 -10.12 -3.48 -24.16
N LEU A 42 -9.59 -2.25 -24.15
CA LEU A 42 -8.16 -2.00 -24.26
C LEU A 42 -7.42 -2.23 -22.95
N VAL A 43 -8.10 -2.32 -21.81
CA VAL A 43 -7.50 -2.33 -20.47
C VAL A 43 -7.91 -3.60 -19.72
N ASP A 44 -6.94 -4.41 -19.30
CA ASP A 44 -7.20 -5.58 -18.46
C ASP A 44 -7.40 -5.17 -17.01
N GLU A 45 -6.51 -4.31 -16.49
CA GLU A 45 -6.50 -3.97 -15.08
C GLU A 45 -5.80 -2.64 -14.79
N VAL A 46 -6.25 -2.01 -13.70
CA VAL A 46 -5.64 -0.82 -13.11
C VAL A 46 -5.36 -1.11 -11.63
N ILE A 47 -4.09 -1.05 -11.23
CA ILE A 47 -3.63 -1.36 -9.88
C ILE A 47 -3.03 -0.11 -9.24
N VAL A 48 -3.38 0.14 -7.97
CA VAL A 48 -2.63 1.08 -7.15
C VAL A 48 -1.53 0.28 -6.43
N PRO A 49 -0.23 0.59 -6.66
CA PRO A 49 0.88 -0.11 -6.04
C PRO A 49 1.08 0.32 -4.57
N ALA A 50 0.07 0.08 -3.73
CA ALA A 50 0.09 0.40 -2.31
C ALA A 50 -0.50 -0.75 -1.47
N GLU A 51 -0.07 -0.86 -0.22
CA GLU A 51 -0.59 -1.87 0.69
C GLU A 51 -1.97 -1.47 1.18
N GLU A 52 -2.93 -2.38 1.10
CA GLU A 52 -4.24 -2.20 1.73
C GLU A 52 -4.13 -2.53 3.21
N LYS A 53 -4.44 -1.54 4.05
CA LYS A 53 -4.48 -1.69 5.50
C LYS A 53 -5.85 -1.32 6.05
N VAL A 54 -6.24 -1.94 7.15
CA VAL A 54 -7.35 -1.47 7.98
C VAL A 54 -6.81 -0.60 9.10
N VAL A 55 -7.38 0.61 9.22
CA VAL A 55 -7.22 1.48 10.37
C VAL A 55 -8.42 1.31 11.28
N ILE A 56 -8.18 0.87 12.51
CA ILE A 56 -9.19 0.73 13.55
C ILE A 56 -9.05 1.88 14.53
N ARG A 57 -10.15 2.60 14.75
CA ARG A 57 -10.25 3.74 15.67
C ARG A 57 -11.26 3.45 16.78
N ALA A 58 -10.98 3.98 17.96
CA ALA A 58 -11.91 4.00 19.08
C ALA A 58 -11.88 5.39 19.72
N GLN A 59 -13.07 5.95 19.97
CA GLN A 59 -13.23 7.29 20.56
C GLN A 59 -12.44 8.37 19.80
N GLY A 60 -12.39 8.27 18.46
CA GLY A 60 -11.69 9.21 17.59
C GLY A 60 -10.17 9.03 17.52
N LYS A 61 -9.57 8.10 18.30
CA LYS A 61 -8.14 7.82 18.28
C LYS A 61 -7.84 6.56 17.49
N GLU A 62 -6.82 6.60 16.64
CA GLU A 62 -6.27 5.40 15.98
C GLU A 62 -5.71 4.45 17.04
N LYS A 63 -6.12 3.18 16.96
CA LYS A 63 -5.69 2.10 17.87
C LYS A 63 -4.81 1.09 17.16
N TYR A 64 -5.21 0.73 15.95
CA TYR A 64 -4.48 -0.22 15.12
C TYR A 64 -4.47 0.23 13.67
N ARG A 65 -3.39 -0.13 13.00
CA ARG A 65 -3.20 -0.01 11.56
C ARG A 65 -2.56 -1.30 11.08
N LEU A 66 -3.36 -2.17 10.48
CA LEU A 66 -2.99 -3.56 10.23
C LEU A 66 -3.12 -3.86 8.74
N SER A 67 -2.23 -4.71 8.22
CA SER A 67 -2.41 -5.25 6.87
C SER A 67 -3.79 -5.90 6.75
N LEU A 68 -4.46 -5.70 5.62
CA LEU A 68 -5.71 -6.37 5.30
C LEU A 68 -5.47 -7.85 4.91
N LYS A 69 -4.22 -8.17 4.55
CA LYS A 69 -3.78 -9.51 4.15
C LYS A 69 -3.13 -10.27 5.33
N GLY A 70 -3.08 -11.59 5.22
CA GLY A 70 -2.48 -12.50 6.21
C GLY A 70 -3.52 -13.35 6.95
N ASN A 71 -3.10 -13.96 8.05
CA ASN A 71 -3.95 -14.87 8.83
C ASN A 71 -5.17 -14.16 9.41
N ALA A 72 -6.29 -14.88 9.45
CA ALA A 72 -7.53 -14.46 10.11
C ALA A 72 -7.26 -14.08 11.58
N ARG A 73 -7.83 -12.97 12.02
CA ARG A 73 -7.60 -12.41 13.36
C ARG A 73 -8.73 -11.49 13.80
N ASP A 74 -9.02 -11.53 15.09
CA ASP A 74 -9.98 -10.66 15.75
C ASP A 74 -9.24 -9.56 16.52
N ILE A 75 -9.68 -8.32 16.34
CA ILE A 75 -9.09 -7.12 16.93
C ILE A 75 -10.16 -6.42 17.75
N SER A 76 -10.01 -6.49 19.07
CA SER A 76 -10.93 -5.87 20.02
C SER A 76 -10.42 -4.48 20.44
N VAL A 77 -11.31 -3.50 20.46
CA VAL A 77 -11.02 -2.14 20.93
C VAL A 77 -12.08 -1.67 21.93
N LEU A 78 -11.63 -0.99 22.99
CA LEU A 78 -12.51 -0.36 23.97
C LEU A 78 -13.03 0.99 23.43
N GLY A 79 -14.33 1.04 23.14
CA GLY A 79 -15.07 2.21 22.70
C GLY A 79 -15.60 3.05 23.86
N LYS A 80 -16.68 3.80 23.61
CA LYS A 80 -17.34 4.66 24.61
C LYS A 80 -18.11 3.86 25.66
N LYS A 81 -18.76 2.77 25.26
CA LYS A 81 -19.72 2.01 26.08
C LYS A 81 -19.25 0.58 26.38
N GLY A 82 -18.27 0.06 25.66
CA GLY A 82 -17.77 -1.31 25.82
C GLY A 82 -16.79 -1.69 24.72
N VAL A 83 -16.65 -2.98 24.47
CA VAL A 83 -15.73 -3.52 23.45
C VAL A 83 -16.43 -3.67 22.10
N THR A 84 -15.72 -3.35 21.03
CA THR A 84 -16.08 -3.76 19.66
C THR A 84 -14.97 -4.66 19.13
N THR A 85 -15.33 -5.80 18.54
CA THR A 85 -14.39 -6.75 17.94
C THR A 85 -14.54 -6.74 16.43
N PHE A 86 -13.45 -6.44 15.72
CA PHE A 86 -13.37 -6.48 14.26
C PHE A 86 -12.62 -7.73 13.82
N ARG A 87 -13.20 -8.51 12.91
CA ARG A 87 -12.52 -9.64 12.27
C ARG A 87 -11.90 -9.19 10.96
N ILE A 88 -10.61 -9.47 10.80
CA ILE A 88 -9.88 -9.33 9.54
C ILE A 88 -9.64 -10.74 9.01
N GLU A 89 -10.21 -11.07 7.86
CA GLU A 89 -10.13 -12.41 7.28
C GLU A 89 -10.28 -12.31 5.75
N ASN A 90 -9.44 -13.03 5.00
CA ASN A 90 -9.51 -13.13 3.54
C ASN A 90 -9.54 -11.78 2.79
N GLY A 91 -8.89 -10.75 3.30
CA GLY A 91 -8.90 -9.42 2.68
C GLY A 91 -10.14 -8.59 3.01
N GLU A 92 -10.97 -9.03 3.95
CA GLU A 92 -12.18 -8.33 4.38
C GLU A 92 -12.12 -7.96 5.87
N VAL A 93 -12.88 -6.94 6.25
CA VAL A 93 -13.10 -6.56 7.65
C VAL A 93 -14.59 -6.54 7.94
N LYS A 94 -15.00 -7.20 9.02
CA LYS A 94 -16.38 -7.14 9.53
C LYS A 94 -16.40 -6.94 11.04
N VAL A 95 -17.54 -6.52 11.57
CA VAL A 95 -17.76 -6.44 13.02
C VAL A 95 -18.31 -7.78 13.50
N VAL A 96 -17.67 -8.39 14.50
CA VAL A 96 -18.12 -9.64 15.13
C VAL A 96 -19.11 -9.34 16.24
N GLU A 97 -18.78 -8.35 17.07
CA GLU A 97 -19.57 -7.95 18.22
C GLU A 97 -19.33 -6.47 18.52
N SER A 98 -20.35 -5.82 19.09
CA SER A 98 -20.29 -4.49 19.67
C SER A 98 -21.28 -4.41 20.83
N VAL A 99 -21.40 -3.23 21.43
CA VAL A 99 -22.36 -2.97 22.51
C VAL A 99 -23.80 -3.03 22.01
N GLU A 100 -24.73 -3.24 22.94
CA GLU A 100 -26.16 -3.17 22.65
C GLU A 100 -26.55 -1.85 21.99
N GLY A 101 -27.41 -1.93 20.97
CA GLY A 101 -27.87 -0.79 20.17
C GLY A 101 -26.99 -0.47 18.95
N ASP A 102 -25.76 -1.00 18.86
CA ASP A 102 -24.97 -0.86 17.63
C ASP A 102 -25.49 -1.78 16.53
N THR A 103 -25.89 -1.19 15.41
CA THR A 103 -26.31 -1.95 14.22
C THR A 103 -25.13 -2.36 13.32
N CYS A 104 -23.90 -1.93 13.64
CA CYS A 104 -22.72 -2.20 12.83
C CYS A 104 -22.36 -3.69 12.72
N VAL A 105 -22.81 -4.52 13.67
CA VAL A 105 -22.64 -5.99 13.62
C VAL A 105 -23.32 -6.61 12.40
N ASN A 106 -24.38 -5.95 11.89
CA ASN A 106 -25.12 -6.39 10.71
C ASN A 106 -24.62 -5.73 9.41
N ALA A 107 -23.59 -4.88 9.48
CA ALA A 107 -23.04 -4.25 8.28
C ALA A 107 -22.32 -5.29 7.40
N PRO A 108 -22.40 -5.17 6.07
CA PRO A 108 -21.61 -6.03 5.18
C PRO A 108 -20.10 -5.82 5.42
N PRO A 109 -19.27 -6.85 5.19
CA PRO A 109 -17.83 -6.70 5.24
C PRO A 109 -17.34 -5.62 4.27
N ILE A 110 -16.24 -4.96 4.64
CA ILE A 110 -15.52 -4.03 3.77
C ILE A 110 -14.25 -4.69 3.25
N SER A 111 -13.89 -4.40 1.99
CA SER A 111 -12.73 -5.01 1.31
C SER A 111 -11.98 -4.07 0.39
N LYS A 112 -12.51 -2.87 0.11
CA LYS A 112 -11.90 -1.89 -0.80
C LYS A 112 -11.41 -0.64 -0.06
N PRO A 113 -10.32 -0.01 -0.51
CA PRO A 113 -9.89 1.31 -0.02
C PRO A 113 -11.03 2.32 0.04
N GLY A 114 -11.05 3.12 1.11
CA GLY A 114 -12.07 4.14 1.35
C GLY A 114 -13.32 3.62 2.07
N GLN A 115 -13.66 2.33 1.94
CA GLN A 115 -14.78 1.74 2.67
C GLN A 115 -14.53 1.74 4.18
N LYS A 116 -15.60 1.88 4.96
CA LYS A 116 -15.55 1.88 6.42
C LYS A 116 -16.81 1.32 7.06
N ILE A 117 -16.67 0.79 8.27
CA ILE A 117 -17.75 0.41 9.17
C ILE A 117 -17.62 1.27 10.42
N THR A 118 -18.70 1.92 10.85
CA THR A 118 -18.74 2.74 12.06
C THR A 118 -19.80 2.20 13.02
N CYS A 119 -19.39 1.84 14.23
CA CYS A 119 -20.27 1.52 15.35
C CYS A 119 -20.56 2.82 16.12
N LYS A 120 -21.74 3.39 15.88
CA LYS A 120 -22.11 4.74 16.35
C LYS A 120 -22.26 4.79 17.87
N GLU A 121 -22.86 3.77 18.48
CA GLU A 121 -23.12 3.72 19.91
C GLU A 121 -21.83 3.56 20.69
N ASN A 122 -20.95 2.66 20.24
CA ASN A 122 -19.66 2.46 20.87
C ASN A 122 -18.56 3.44 20.40
N LYS A 123 -18.81 4.27 19.39
CA LYS A 123 -17.80 5.19 18.79
C LYS A 123 -16.51 4.48 18.35
N THR A 124 -16.65 3.34 17.67
CA THR A 124 -15.53 2.61 17.05
C THR A 124 -15.70 2.58 15.54
N GLU A 125 -14.60 2.52 14.81
CA GLU A 125 -14.60 2.53 13.34
C GLU A 125 -13.47 1.65 12.81
N ALA A 126 -13.74 0.92 11.73
CA ALA A 126 -12.71 0.33 10.88
C ALA A 126 -12.81 0.95 9.48
N LYS A 127 -11.70 1.43 8.94
CA LYS A 127 -11.61 2.00 7.59
C LYS A 127 -10.45 1.36 6.82
N ILE A 128 -10.70 0.92 5.59
CA ILE A 128 -9.63 0.47 4.71
C ILE A 128 -8.96 1.69 4.08
N VAL A 129 -7.65 1.74 4.15
CA VAL A 129 -6.78 2.78 3.61
C VAL A 129 -5.68 2.15 2.77
N LEU A 130 -5.15 2.93 1.83
CA LEU A 130 -3.89 2.61 1.18
C LEU A 130 -2.75 3.18 2.02
N ASP A 131 -1.73 2.37 2.26
CA ASP A 131 -0.57 2.69 3.07
C ASP A 131 0.72 2.10 2.48
N ASN A 132 1.89 2.43 3.06
CA ASN A 132 3.20 1.94 2.60
C ASN A 132 3.40 2.13 1.09
N LYS A 133 3.20 3.37 0.62
CA LYS A 133 3.34 3.72 -0.79
C LYS A 133 4.83 3.76 -1.17
N ILE A 134 5.38 2.63 -1.59
CA ILE A 134 6.74 2.54 -2.16
C ILE A 134 6.81 3.38 -3.45
N PHE A 135 5.69 3.51 -4.16
CA PHE A 135 5.54 4.29 -5.38
C PHE A 135 4.41 5.33 -5.25
N PRO A 136 4.56 6.37 -4.41
CA PRO A 136 3.54 7.40 -4.25
C PRO A 136 3.39 8.19 -5.56
N GLY A 137 2.16 8.57 -5.91
CA GLY A 137 1.89 9.29 -7.16
C GLY A 137 1.98 8.42 -8.42
N TYR A 138 1.90 7.09 -8.30
CA TYR A 138 1.83 6.17 -9.43
C TYR A 138 0.65 5.20 -9.32
N ILE A 139 0.08 4.85 -10.48
CA ILE A 139 -0.78 3.67 -10.66
C ILE A 139 -0.25 2.84 -11.84
N LEU A 140 -0.51 1.54 -11.85
CA LEU A 140 -0.13 0.63 -12.92
C LEU A 140 -1.36 0.29 -13.76
N ILE A 141 -1.22 0.27 -15.08
CA ILE A 141 -2.27 -0.12 -16.02
C ILE A 141 -1.75 -1.20 -16.96
N LYS A 142 -2.49 -2.30 -17.14
CA LYS A 142 -2.23 -3.30 -18.17
C LYS A 142 -3.16 -3.05 -19.33
N ALA A 143 -2.62 -2.59 -20.46
CA ALA A 143 -3.44 -2.14 -21.57
C ALA A 143 -2.75 -2.21 -22.94
N HIS A 144 -3.57 -2.17 -23.98
CA HIS A 144 -3.14 -1.92 -25.34
C HIS A 144 -3.05 -0.40 -25.56
N MET A 145 -1.84 0.15 -25.43
CA MET A 145 -1.63 1.60 -25.49
C MET A 145 -1.70 2.10 -26.94
N ASN A 146 -2.76 2.86 -27.24
CA ASN A 146 -2.96 3.57 -28.50
C ASN A 146 -3.29 5.06 -28.25
N ASP A 147 -3.37 5.85 -29.32
CA ASP A 147 -3.60 7.30 -29.20
C ASP A 147 -4.91 7.65 -28.49
N LYS A 148 -5.97 6.87 -28.72
CA LYS A 148 -7.28 7.07 -28.05
C LYS A 148 -7.16 6.88 -26.54
N LEU A 149 -6.54 5.78 -26.12
CA LEU A 149 -6.32 5.48 -24.71
C LEU A 149 -5.40 6.51 -24.05
N LEU A 150 -4.34 6.95 -24.75
CA LEU A 150 -3.44 7.99 -24.26
C LEU A 150 -4.19 9.29 -23.99
N MET A 151 -5.01 9.75 -24.94
CA MET A 151 -5.83 10.96 -24.77
C MET A 151 -6.84 10.82 -23.62
N ALA A 152 -7.46 9.65 -23.45
CA ALA A 152 -8.40 9.39 -22.35
C ALA A 152 -7.70 9.43 -20.98
N ILE A 153 -6.50 8.85 -20.88
CA ILE A 153 -5.65 8.88 -19.68
C ILE A 153 -5.33 10.32 -19.30
N GLU A 154 -4.87 11.14 -20.24
CA GLU A 154 -4.45 12.53 -19.98
C GLU A 154 -5.60 13.48 -19.60
N LYS A 155 -6.84 13.14 -19.99
CA LYS A 155 -8.04 13.89 -19.60
C LYS A 155 -8.63 13.45 -18.26
N THR A 156 -8.14 12.34 -17.70
CA THR A 156 -8.72 11.77 -16.48
C THR A 156 -8.32 12.61 -15.27
N PRO A 157 -9.29 13.07 -14.43
CA PRO A 157 -8.96 13.82 -13.22
C PRO A 157 -8.05 13.04 -12.27
N HIS A 158 -7.05 13.74 -11.72
CA HIS A 158 -5.94 13.21 -10.89
C HIS A 158 -4.92 12.33 -11.61
N VAL A 159 -5.06 12.10 -12.91
CA VAL A 159 -4.05 11.43 -13.74
C VAL A 159 -3.29 12.48 -14.53
N PHE A 160 -1.95 12.46 -14.47
CA PHE A 160 -1.12 13.40 -15.21
C PHE A 160 -0.77 12.85 -16.59
N ARG A 161 -0.09 11.70 -16.66
CA ARG A 161 0.37 11.07 -17.90
C ARG A 161 1.04 9.71 -17.64
N PRO A 162 1.19 8.86 -18.66
CA PRO A 162 2.12 7.73 -18.59
C PRO A 162 3.57 8.15 -18.37
N VAL A 163 4.38 7.25 -17.82
CA VAL A 163 5.84 7.34 -17.89
C VAL A 163 6.27 7.18 -19.36
N MET A 164 7.03 8.16 -19.86
CA MET A 164 7.42 8.24 -21.27
C MET A 164 8.94 8.37 -21.42
N VAL A 165 9.49 7.78 -22.48
CA VAL A 165 10.87 7.97 -22.96
C VAL A 165 10.79 8.29 -24.44
N GLY A 166 11.49 9.34 -24.88
CA GLY A 166 11.44 9.77 -26.28
C GLY A 166 10.04 10.16 -26.77
N GLY A 167 9.17 10.66 -25.87
CA GLY A 167 7.79 11.05 -26.17
C GLY A 167 6.80 9.89 -26.32
N LYS A 168 7.18 8.65 -26.00
CA LYS A 168 6.30 7.48 -26.10
C LYS A 168 6.14 6.80 -24.73
N PRO A 169 4.94 6.30 -24.37
CA PRO A 169 4.74 5.48 -23.19
C PRO A 169 5.65 4.25 -23.19
N VAL A 170 6.35 4.02 -22.08
CA VAL A 170 7.28 2.89 -21.95
C VAL A 170 6.59 1.72 -21.26
N PRO A 171 6.56 0.53 -21.87
CA PRO A 171 6.00 -0.64 -21.22
C PRO A 171 6.94 -1.17 -20.14
N LEU A 172 6.37 -1.57 -19.01
CA LEU A 172 7.03 -2.34 -17.95
C LEU A 172 6.97 -3.83 -18.29
N LYS A 173 8.00 -4.58 -17.88
CA LYS A 173 7.99 -6.03 -18.01
C LYS A 173 7.04 -6.64 -16.97
N GLU A 174 6.36 -7.73 -17.32
CA GLU A 174 5.48 -8.44 -16.39
C GLU A 174 6.23 -8.84 -15.10
N GLU A 175 7.47 -9.32 -15.22
CA GLU A 175 8.33 -9.66 -14.07
C GLU A 175 8.59 -8.46 -13.14
N GLU A 176 8.81 -7.26 -13.71
CA GLU A 176 9.03 -6.03 -12.95
C GLU A 176 7.77 -5.64 -12.15
N VAL A 177 6.60 -5.73 -12.79
CA VAL A 177 5.32 -5.49 -12.11
C VAL A 177 5.08 -6.53 -11.01
N GLN A 178 5.31 -7.81 -11.28
CA GLN A 178 5.18 -8.84 -10.25
C GLN A 178 6.14 -8.60 -9.07
N ASN A 179 7.35 -8.12 -9.32
CA ASN A 179 8.30 -7.75 -8.26
C ASN A 179 7.76 -6.58 -7.41
N ILE A 180 7.23 -5.53 -8.04
CA ILE A 180 6.57 -4.40 -7.34
C ILE A 180 5.41 -4.91 -6.47
N LEU A 181 4.51 -5.71 -7.05
CA LEU A 181 3.35 -6.25 -6.34
C LEU A 181 3.74 -7.19 -5.21
N ASN A 182 4.79 -7.99 -5.38
CA ASN A 182 5.33 -8.86 -4.34
C ASN A 182 5.97 -8.06 -3.21
N GLN A 183 6.67 -6.97 -3.51
CA GLN A 183 7.22 -6.06 -2.50
C GLN A 183 6.10 -5.42 -1.67
N ILE A 184 4.99 -5.04 -2.30
CA ILE A 184 3.80 -4.52 -1.60
C ILE A 184 3.11 -5.61 -0.77
N LYS A 185 2.94 -6.83 -1.32
CA LYS A 185 2.27 -7.96 -0.64
C LYS A 185 3.05 -8.50 0.54
N ARG A 186 4.38 -8.49 0.46
CA ARG A 186 5.24 -8.76 1.63
C ARG A 186 4.96 -7.73 2.73
N GLY A 187 4.30 -6.61 2.41
CA GLY A 187 4.49 -5.35 3.09
C GLY A 187 5.94 -4.91 2.91
N VAL A 188 6.26 -3.72 3.39
CA VAL A 188 7.51 -3.69 4.15
C VAL A 188 7.24 -4.68 5.29
N LYS A 189 7.60 -5.96 5.14
CA LYS A 189 7.72 -6.83 6.31
C LYS A 189 8.53 -5.96 7.24
N PRO A 190 8.05 -5.60 8.43
CA PRO A 190 9.01 -5.31 9.47
C PRO A 190 9.90 -6.54 9.39
N SER A 191 11.14 -6.38 8.95
CA SER A 191 12.19 -7.26 9.40
C SER A 191 11.91 -7.30 10.90
N LYS A 192 11.32 -8.39 11.38
CA LYS A 192 11.38 -8.75 12.79
C LYS A 192 12.82 -9.18 13.05
N VAL A 193 13.77 -8.37 12.61
CA VAL A 193 15.03 -8.28 13.29
C VAL A 193 14.62 -7.41 14.46
N GLU A 194 14.22 -8.07 15.53
CA GLU A 194 14.21 -7.44 16.84
C GLU A 194 15.66 -7.06 17.07
N PHE A 195 15.95 -5.79 16.80
CA PHE A 195 17.20 -5.20 17.22
C PHE A 195 17.09 -4.97 18.71
N GLU A 196 18.05 -5.51 19.45
CA GLU A 196 18.26 -5.22 20.84
C GLU A 196 19.49 -4.32 20.99
N LYS A 197 19.52 -3.56 22.09
CA LYS A 197 20.74 -2.83 22.45
C LYS A 197 21.90 -3.83 22.56
N GLY A 198 23.01 -3.53 21.89
CA GLY A 198 24.21 -4.39 21.83
C GLY A 198 24.33 -5.22 20.55
N ASP A 199 23.28 -5.30 19.73
CA ASP A 199 23.34 -6.02 18.46
C ASP A 199 24.40 -5.44 17.52
N GLN A 200 25.15 -6.32 16.86
CA GLN A 200 26.05 -5.96 15.78
C GLN A 200 25.26 -5.87 14.48
N VAL A 201 25.42 -4.76 13.77
CA VAL A 201 24.72 -4.51 12.51
C VAL A 201 25.68 -3.99 11.44
N ARG A 202 25.33 -4.25 10.17
CA ARG A 202 25.96 -3.63 9.00
C ARG A 202 24.93 -2.74 8.31
N VAL A 203 25.35 -1.54 7.92
CA VAL A 203 24.55 -0.64 7.10
C VAL A 203 24.54 -1.11 5.66
N ILE A 204 23.37 -1.32 5.07
CA ILE A 204 23.17 -1.83 3.71
C ILE A 204 22.62 -0.78 2.73
N GLU A 205 22.23 0.40 3.23
CA GLU A 205 21.69 1.49 2.42
C GLU A 205 22.13 2.87 2.95
N GLY A 206 22.19 3.87 2.07
CA GLY A 206 22.49 5.25 2.46
C GLY A 206 23.99 5.60 2.52
N PRO A 207 24.35 6.80 3.02
CA PRO A 207 25.70 7.34 2.96
C PRO A 207 26.72 6.59 3.83
N PHE A 208 26.26 5.75 4.75
CA PHE A 208 27.08 4.93 5.64
C PHE A 208 27.11 3.45 5.23
N MET A 209 26.70 3.12 4.00
CA MET A 209 26.71 1.75 3.49
C MET A 209 28.07 1.06 3.70
N ASN A 210 28.03 -0.22 4.05
CA ASN A 210 29.16 -1.10 4.41
C ASN A 210 29.84 -0.80 5.75
N PHE A 211 29.48 0.27 6.46
CA PHE A 211 29.94 0.44 7.82
C PHE A 211 29.26 -0.57 8.74
N THR A 212 29.98 -1.04 9.75
CA THR A 212 29.46 -1.87 10.84
C THR A 212 29.41 -1.07 12.12
N GLY A 213 28.46 -1.39 12.99
CA GLY A 213 28.32 -0.73 14.28
C GLY A 213 27.50 -1.54 15.27
N THR A 214 27.38 -0.98 16.47
CA THR A 214 26.60 -1.56 17.55
C THR A 214 25.32 -0.75 17.76
N VAL A 215 24.18 -1.41 17.88
CA VAL A 215 22.92 -0.77 18.25
C VAL A 215 23.01 -0.25 19.69
N GLU A 216 22.89 1.06 19.89
CA GLU A 216 22.91 1.70 21.22
C GLU A 216 21.49 1.96 21.74
N GLU A 217 20.59 2.41 20.85
CA GLU A 217 19.18 2.65 21.16
C GLU A 217 18.28 2.13 20.04
N VAL A 218 17.08 1.69 20.44
CA VAL A 218 16.04 1.20 19.54
C VAL A 218 14.80 2.06 19.78
N HIS A 219 14.24 2.62 18.71
CA HIS A 219 12.99 3.37 18.72
C HIS A 219 11.94 2.62 17.89
N PRO A 220 11.29 1.56 18.43
CA PRO A 220 10.37 0.71 17.68
C PRO A 220 9.19 1.48 17.07
N GLU A 221 8.71 2.50 17.77
CA GLU A 221 7.59 3.34 17.34
C GLU A 221 7.95 4.22 16.14
N LYS A 222 9.22 4.63 16.02
CA LYS A 222 9.72 5.41 14.88
C LYS A 222 10.38 4.55 13.80
N ARG A 223 10.63 3.27 14.08
CA ARG A 223 11.40 2.33 13.25
C ARG A 223 12.84 2.79 13.01
N LYS A 224 13.45 3.38 14.03
CA LYS A 224 14.81 3.92 13.98
C LYS A 224 15.72 3.27 15.00
N LEU A 225 16.99 3.14 14.63
CA LEU A 225 18.08 2.70 15.49
C LEU A 225 19.09 3.82 15.63
N THR A 226 19.62 3.99 16.83
CA THR A 226 20.87 4.73 17.01
C THR A 226 22.00 3.72 16.98
N VAL A 227 22.80 3.75 15.91
CA VAL A 227 23.91 2.81 15.70
C VAL A 227 25.23 3.55 15.90
N MET A 228 26.10 2.99 16.75
CA MET A 228 27.44 3.50 17.00
C MET A 228 28.39 2.96 15.93
N ILE A 229 28.79 3.83 15.00
CA ILE A 229 29.67 3.49 13.88
C ILE A 229 31.05 4.15 14.09
N SER A 230 32.14 3.43 13.76
CA SER A 230 33.48 4.02 13.74
C SER A 230 33.75 4.68 12.39
N ILE A 231 33.87 6.02 12.39
CA ILE A 231 34.21 6.82 11.20
C ILE A 231 35.51 7.56 11.51
N PHE A 232 36.55 7.33 10.72
CA PHE A 232 37.89 7.93 10.91
C PHE A 232 38.45 7.78 12.34
N GLY A 233 38.26 6.61 12.95
CA GLY A 233 38.74 6.31 14.31
C GLY A 233 37.93 6.93 15.44
N ARG A 234 36.77 7.54 15.15
CA ARG A 234 35.85 8.10 16.15
C ARG A 234 34.50 7.37 16.11
N MET A 235 33.98 7.04 17.29
CA MET A 235 32.66 6.48 17.44
C MET A 235 31.61 7.60 17.28
N THR A 236 30.77 7.49 16.26
CA THR A 236 29.73 8.47 15.92
C THR A 236 28.36 7.78 15.98
N PRO A 237 27.39 8.30 16.74
CA PRO A 237 26.01 7.81 16.69
C PRO A 237 25.36 8.25 15.38
N VAL A 238 24.77 7.30 14.67
CA VAL A 238 24.02 7.55 13.43
C VAL A 238 22.62 6.99 13.60
N GLU A 239 21.62 7.80 13.28
CA GLU A 239 20.23 7.37 13.25
C GLU A 239 19.92 6.71 11.90
N LEU A 240 19.49 5.45 11.92
CA LEU A 240 19.20 4.63 10.74
C LEU A 240 17.82 3.99 10.84
N ASP A 241 17.13 3.85 9.72
CA ASP A 241 15.89 3.09 9.66
C ASP A 241 16.16 1.58 9.71
N PHE A 242 15.20 0.78 10.20
CA PHE A 242 15.37 -0.68 10.38
C PHE A 242 15.69 -1.46 9.08
N ASP A 243 15.34 -0.90 7.93
CA ASP A 243 15.61 -1.45 6.60
C ASP A 243 16.98 -1.04 6.04
N GLN A 244 17.64 -0.05 6.63
CA GLN A 244 18.97 0.39 6.24
C GLN A 244 20.09 -0.46 6.86
N VAL A 245 19.75 -1.44 7.70
CA VAL A 245 20.72 -2.30 8.39
C VAL A 245 20.37 -3.79 8.34
N GLU A 246 21.39 -4.63 8.41
CA GLU A 246 21.28 -6.08 8.63
C GLU A 246 22.00 -6.47 9.93
N LYS A 247 21.46 -7.44 10.68
CA LYS A 247 22.13 -8.01 11.87
C LYS A 247 23.25 -8.95 11.42
N ILE A 248 24.39 -8.89 12.10
CA ILE A 248 25.57 -9.76 11.87
C ILE A 248 25.44 -11.04 12.69
#